data_AF-A0A563EKZ9-F1
#
_entry.id   AF-A0A563EKZ9-F1
#
_cell.length_a   1.000
_cell.length_b   1.000
_cell.length_c   1.000
_cell.angle_alpha   90.00
_cell.angle_beta   90.00
_cell.angle_gamma   90.00
#
_symmetry.space_group_name_H-M   'P 1'
#
loop_
_entity.id
_entity.type
_entity.pdbx_description
1 polymer ?
#
loop_
_entity_poly.entity_id
_entity_poly.type
_entity_poly.pdbx_seq_one_letter_code
_entity_poly.pdbx_strand_id
1 'polypeptide(L)'
;MSPQPPLTRSEVRGLLAHYRLAGGDQVPDGMVTAWLRDLRGYSAGECHAALSSLPPNRVTRTTAVEITRLVDHARSHPATTGTPSSARPPAPRDQAAEQAAGAAAGARGIRDVYEAMGWTWNPEHVLARSVRCPFCRALAGQVCGPLTRNRNGKRELRDPITRMHPSRLEAARAKQKQAAEDHTTRGPAASAAVPQGAHA
;
A
#
# COMPACT_ATOMS: atom_id res chain seq x y z
N MET A 1 38.71 8.02 -13.33
CA MET A 1 37.75 7.48 -12.36
C MET A 1 37.01 8.66 -11.75
N SER A 2 35.75 8.89 -12.13
CA SER A 2 34.97 9.99 -11.54
C SER A 2 34.68 9.66 -10.08
N PRO A 3 34.86 10.60 -9.13
CA PRO A 3 34.53 10.37 -7.73
C PRO A 3 33.02 10.10 -7.65
N GLN A 4 32.64 8.87 -7.27
CA GLN A 4 31.23 8.56 -7.06
C GLN A 4 30.73 9.33 -5.84
N PRO A 5 29.49 9.87 -5.89
CA PRO A 5 28.94 10.61 -4.79
C PRO A 5 28.86 9.74 -3.53
N PRO A 6 29.18 10.29 -2.35
CA PRO A 6 29.13 9.55 -1.10
C PRO A 6 27.69 9.15 -0.77
N LEU A 7 27.55 7.97 -0.18
CA LEU A 7 26.28 7.40 0.26
C LEU A 7 25.52 8.34 1.20
N THR A 8 24.32 8.73 0.82
CA THR A 8 23.44 9.62 1.59
C THR A 8 22.55 8.85 2.57
N ARG A 9 22.03 9.55 3.59
CA ARG A 9 21.11 8.98 4.57
C ARG A 9 19.81 8.45 3.94
N SER A 10 19.31 9.13 2.92
CA SER A 10 18.15 8.71 2.14
C SER A 10 18.41 7.43 1.35
N GLU A 11 19.59 7.28 0.76
CA GLU A 11 19.98 6.08 0.02
C GLU A 11 20.13 4.88 0.94
N VAL A 12 20.73 5.04 2.13
CA VAL A 12 20.82 3.96 3.13
C VAL A 12 19.44 3.53 3.61
N ARG A 13 18.52 4.47 3.89
CA ARG A 13 17.13 4.13 4.20
C ARG A 13 16.46 3.37 3.06
N GLY A 14 16.66 3.83 1.82
CA GLY A 14 16.16 3.17 0.61
C GLY A 14 16.66 1.73 0.48
N LEU A 15 17.96 1.52 0.65
CA LEU A 15 18.62 0.21 0.65
C LEU A 15 18.03 -0.73 1.72
N LEU A 16 17.98 -0.26 2.97
CA LEU A 16 17.48 -1.04 4.11
C LEU A 16 16.02 -1.44 3.93
N ALA A 17 15.18 -0.52 3.44
CA ALA A 17 13.78 -0.79 3.15
C ALA A 17 13.59 -1.72 1.94
N HIS A 18 14.33 -1.49 0.85
CA HIS A 18 14.22 -2.26 -0.39
C HIS A 18 14.54 -3.74 -0.18
N TYR A 19 15.57 -4.04 0.61
CA TYR A 19 16.02 -5.41 0.86
C TYR A 19 15.51 -6.01 2.19
N ARG A 20 14.61 -5.31 2.90
CA ARG A 20 14.03 -5.73 4.19
C ARG A 20 15.07 -6.09 5.26
N LEU A 21 16.16 -5.34 5.30
CA LEU A 21 17.30 -5.58 6.19
C LEU A 21 17.01 -5.20 7.65
N ALA A 22 15.98 -4.37 7.89
CA ALA A 22 15.58 -3.93 9.22
C ALA A 22 14.66 -4.90 9.97
N GLY A 23 14.25 -6.02 9.35
CA GLY A 23 13.38 -7.02 10.00
C GLY A 23 11.95 -6.58 10.32
N GLY A 24 11.57 -5.34 9.96
CA GLY A 24 10.24 -4.77 10.18
C GLY A 24 9.90 -3.69 9.15
N ASP A 25 8.70 -3.11 9.28
CA ASP A 25 8.15 -2.14 8.31
C ASP A 25 8.79 -0.75 8.41
N GLN A 26 9.46 -0.47 9.53
CA GLN A 26 10.21 0.77 9.74
C GLN A 26 11.69 0.50 9.95
N VAL A 27 12.53 1.30 9.30
CA VAL A 27 13.99 1.25 9.45
C VAL A 27 14.38 2.13 10.65
N PRO A 28 14.96 1.57 11.73
CA PRO A 28 15.34 2.35 12.90
C PRO A 28 16.45 3.35 12.56
N ASP A 29 16.34 4.58 13.07
CA ASP A 29 17.33 5.62 12.80
C ASP A 29 18.74 5.28 13.28
N GLY A 30 18.87 4.52 14.37
CA GLY A 30 20.15 3.99 14.84
C GLY A 30 20.79 3.02 13.86
N MET A 31 19.99 2.20 13.17
CA MET A 31 20.47 1.29 12.13
C MET A 31 20.97 2.05 10.91
N VAL A 32 20.24 3.08 10.48
CA VAL A 32 20.66 3.95 9.36
C VAL A 32 22.00 4.61 9.67
N THR A 33 22.18 5.13 10.88
CA THR A 33 23.43 5.79 11.29
C THR A 33 24.59 4.80 11.37
N ALA A 34 24.37 3.58 11.87
CA ALA A 34 25.39 2.52 11.87
C ALA A 34 25.79 2.12 10.45
N TRP A 35 24.82 1.90 9.56
CA TRP A 35 25.07 1.55 8.17
C TRP A 35 25.76 2.67 7.37
N LEU A 36 25.40 3.93 7.62
CA LEU A 36 26.10 5.07 7.03
C LEU A 36 27.57 5.14 7.42
N ARG A 37 27.87 4.85 8.69
CA ARG A 37 29.25 4.82 9.18
C ARG A 37 30.02 3.68 8.54
N ASP A 38 29.41 2.49 8.49
CA ASP A 38 30.08 1.26 8.05
C ASP A 38 30.24 1.20 6.52
N LEU A 39 29.33 1.83 5.76
CA LEU A 39 29.38 1.93 4.28
C LEU A 39 30.04 3.23 3.78
N ARG A 40 30.77 3.94 4.65
CA ARG A 40 31.45 5.18 4.27
C ARG A 40 32.52 4.90 3.21
N GLY A 41 32.43 5.59 2.07
CA GLY A 41 33.37 5.43 0.94
C GLY A 41 32.92 4.43 -0.14
N TYR A 42 31.73 3.85 0.03
CA TYR A 42 31.06 3.04 -0.99
C TYR A 42 29.89 3.81 -1.60
N SER A 43 29.58 3.55 -2.87
CA SER A 43 28.44 4.18 -3.53
C SER A 43 27.16 3.36 -3.40
N ALA A 44 26.01 4.01 -3.61
CA ALA A 44 24.71 3.33 -3.61
C ALA A 44 24.65 2.23 -4.68
N GLY A 45 25.25 2.49 -5.85
CA GLY A 45 25.31 1.53 -6.95
C GLY A 45 26.10 0.28 -6.60
N GLU A 46 27.25 0.43 -5.94
CA GLU A 46 28.09 -0.69 -5.50
C GLU A 46 27.36 -1.54 -4.43
N CYS A 47 26.74 -0.89 -3.45
CA CYS A 47 25.95 -1.56 -2.42
C CYS A 47 24.75 -2.32 -3.03
N HIS A 48 24.06 -1.73 -4.01
CA HIS A 48 22.98 -2.40 -4.73
C HIS A 48 23.47 -3.61 -5.52
N ALA A 49 24.58 -3.49 -6.24
CA ALA A 49 25.17 -4.59 -7.01
C ALA A 49 25.60 -5.76 -6.11
N ALA A 50 26.22 -5.44 -4.97
CA ALA A 50 26.60 -6.44 -3.97
C ALA A 50 25.36 -7.17 -3.41
N LEU A 51 24.31 -6.45 -3.04
CA LEU A 51 23.07 -7.05 -2.53
C LEU A 51 22.31 -7.85 -3.60
N SER A 52 22.30 -7.41 -4.86
CA SER A 52 21.66 -8.15 -5.95
C SER A 52 22.38 -9.46 -6.29
N SER A 53 23.65 -9.59 -5.95
CA SER A 53 24.43 -10.83 -6.16
C SER A 53 24.08 -11.94 -5.16
N LEU A 54 23.41 -11.60 -4.05
CA LEU A 54 23.12 -12.55 -2.97
C LEU A 54 21.76 -13.25 -3.17
N PRO A 55 21.64 -14.52 -2.73
CA PRO A 55 20.35 -15.21 -2.75
C PRO A 55 19.40 -14.61 -1.70
N PRO A 56 18.07 -14.59 -1.94
CA PRO A 56 17.10 -13.81 -1.16
C PRO A 56 17.02 -14.21 0.33
N ASN A 57 17.26 -15.48 0.64
CA ASN A 57 17.35 -15.99 2.01
C ASN A 57 18.56 -15.45 2.78
N ARG A 58 19.63 -15.06 2.08
CA ARG A 58 20.85 -14.50 2.66
C ARG A 58 20.80 -12.98 2.73
N VAL A 59 20.20 -12.33 1.73
CA VAL A 59 20.06 -10.86 1.66
C VAL A 59 19.48 -10.29 2.95
N THR A 60 18.38 -10.85 3.46
CA THR A 60 17.70 -10.36 4.67
C THR A 60 18.54 -10.42 5.96
N ARG A 61 19.61 -11.23 5.97
CA ARG A 61 20.52 -11.40 7.11
C ARG A 61 21.88 -10.74 6.89
N THR A 62 22.04 -10.04 5.76
CA THR A 62 23.32 -9.48 5.36
C THR A 62 23.64 -8.24 6.19
N THR A 63 24.88 -8.16 6.67
CA THR A 63 25.38 -7.02 7.45
C THR A 63 26.10 -6.02 6.54
N ALA A 64 26.24 -4.76 6.99
CA ALA A 64 26.98 -3.74 6.27
C ALA A 64 28.43 -4.17 5.95
N VAL A 65 29.09 -4.88 6.88
CA VAL A 65 30.45 -5.41 6.72
C VAL A 65 30.54 -6.50 5.65
N GLU A 66 29.51 -7.31 5.47
CA GLU A 66 29.49 -8.29 4.38
C GLU A 66 29.33 -7.61 3.01
N ILE A 67 28.57 -6.52 2.95
CA ILE A 67 28.41 -5.72 1.72
C ILE A 67 29.75 -5.10 1.33
N THR A 68 30.48 -4.48 2.27
CA THR A 68 31.79 -3.89 1.97
C THR A 68 32.78 -4.93 1.44
N ARG A 69 32.82 -6.13 2.06
CA ARG A 69 33.64 -7.25 1.57
C ARG A 69 33.28 -7.70 0.15
N LEU A 70 31.99 -7.75 -0.18
CA LEU A 70 31.53 -8.09 -1.54
C LEU A 70 31.94 -7.03 -2.56
N VAL A 71 31.83 -5.75 -2.19
CA VAL A 71 32.26 -4.65 -3.06
C VAL A 71 33.77 -4.67 -3.25
N ASP A 72 34.55 -4.86 -2.19
CA ASP A 72 36.02 -4.94 -2.28
C ASP A 72 36.46 -6.16 -3.11
N HIS A 73 35.77 -7.28 -2.95
CA HIS A 73 35.99 -8.47 -3.79
C HIS A 73 35.67 -8.18 -5.27
N ALA A 74 34.58 -7.48 -5.57
CA ALA A 74 34.21 -7.09 -6.93
C ALA A 74 35.19 -6.07 -7.54
N ARG A 75 35.72 -5.14 -6.73
CA ARG A 75 36.75 -4.18 -7.16
C ARG A 75 38.09 -4.85 -7.46
N SER A 76 38.45 -5.88 -6.70
CA SER A 76 39.69 -6.64 -6.88
C SER A 76 39.62 -7.66 -8.03
N HIS A 77 38.41 -8.09 -8.40
CA HIS A 77 38.16 -9.04 -9.49
C HIS A 77 37.18 -8.46 -10.51
N PRO A 78 37.55 -7.39 -11.24
CA PRO A 78 36.69 -6.82 -12.27
C PRO A 78 36.45 -7.87 -13.35
N ALA A 79 35.18 -8.23 -13.58
CA ALA A 79 34.82 -9.25 -14.55
C ALA A 79 35.30 -8.86 -15.96
N THR A 80 36.21 -9.66 -16.52
CA THR A 80 36.62 -9.54 -17.92
C THR A 80 35.45 -9.94 -18.82
N THR A 81 34.81 -8.94 -19.44
CA THR A 81 33.85 -9.02 -20.57
C THR A 81 32.48 -9.69 -20.34
N GLY A 82 31.44 -9.01 -20.84
CA GLY A 82 30.21 -9.65 -21.31
C GLY A 82 28.96 -9.35 -20.50
N THR A 83 28.30 -8.23 -20.83
CA THR A 83 26.87 -7.93 -20.55
C THR A 83 26.45 -7.91 -19.07
N PRO A 84 25.87 -6.83 -18.52
CA PRO A 84 25.33 -6.85 -17.16
C PRO A 84 24.16 -7.85 -17.08
N SER A 85 24.46 -9.09 -16.72
CA SER A 85 23.48 -10.13 -16.52
C SER A 85 22.84 -9.94 -15.15
N SER A 86 21.52 -9.75 -15.14
CA SER A 86 20.67 -9.70 -13.95
C SER A 86 20.72 -8.41 -13.13
N ALA A 87 20.34 -7.28 -13.75
CA ALA A 87 19.47 -6.37 -13.02
C ALA A 87 18.15 -7.11 -12.76
N ARG A 88 18.06 -7.82 -11.62
CA ARG A 88 16.87 -8.55 -11.20
C ARG A 88 15.67 -7.60 -11.29
N PRO A 89 14.65 -7.90 -12.11
CA PRO A 89 13.42 -7.12 -12.08
C PRO A 89 12.87 -7.15 -10.64
N PRO A 90 12.43 -6.02 -10.07
CA PRO A 90 11.82 -6.02 -8.76
C PRO A 90 10.73 -7.09 -8.72
N ALA A 91 10.64 -7.83 -7.62
CA ALA A 91 9.60 -8.84 -7.44
C ALA A 91 8.24 -8.21 -7.78
N PRO A 92 7.36 -8.91 -8.51
CA PRO A 92 6.07 -8.36 -8.90
C PRO A 92 5.32 -7.93 -7.64
N ARG A 93 5.22 -6.61 -7.43
CA ARG A 93 4.46 -6.02 -6.35
C ARG A 93 2.99 -6.11 -6.73
N ASP A 94 2.17 -6.62 -5.82
CA ASP A 94 0.73 -6.49 -5.95
C ASP A 94 0.37 -5.02 -5.66
N GLN A 95 0.41 -4.22 -6.72
CA GLN A 95 0.09 -2.79 -6.64
C GLN A 95 -1.33 -2.56 -6.11
N ALA A 96 -2.26 -3.48 -6.34
CA ALA A 96 -3.62 -3.36 -5.85
C ALA A 96 -3.66 -3.56 -4.32
N ALA A 97 -2.93 -4.54 -3.80
CA ALA A 97 -2.80 -4.76 -2.36
C ALA A 97 -2.08 -3.59 -1.66
N GLU A 98 -0.99 -3.09 -2.23
CA GLU A 98 -0.26 -1.94 -1.67
C GLU A 98 -1.12 -0.65 -1.68
N GLN A 99 -1.85 -0.40 -2.76
CA GLN A 99 -2.78 0.74 -2.84
C GLN A 99 -3.94 0.60 -1.84
N ALA A 100 -4.49 -0.60 -1.67
CA ALA A 100 -5.55 -0.86 -0.69
C ALA A 100 -5.06 -0.65 0.75
N ALA A 101 -3.86 -1.14 1.08
CA ALA A 101 -3.24 -0.95 2.39
C ALA A 101 -2.96 0.53 2.68
N GLY A 102 -2.41 1.27 1.71
CA GLY A 102 -2.19 2.71 1.82
C GLY A 102 -3.49 3.50 2.00
N ALA A 103 -4.54 3.16 1.25
CA ALA A 103 -5.86 3.79 1.39
C ALA A 103 -6.48 3.53 2.77
N ALA A 104 -6.33 2.32 3.31
CA ALA A 104 -6.83 1.96 4.64
C ALA A 104 -6.07 2.70 5.76
N ALA A 105 -4.74 2.82 5.66
CA ALA A 105 -3.93 3.56 6.62
C ALA A 105 -4.26 5.06 6.61
N GLY A 106 -4.38 5.67 5.42
CA GLY A 106 -4.76 7.08 5.28
C GLY A 106 -6.16 7.37 5.83
N ALA A 107 -7.12 6.44 5.66
CA ALA A 107 -8.46 6.60 6.20
C ALA A 107 -8.52 6.59 7.73
N ARG A 108 -7.63 5.83 8.39
CA ARG A 108 -7.51 5.83 9.87
C ARG A 108 -6.94 7.15 10.38
N GLY A 109 -5.78 7.57 9.86
CA GLY A 109 -5.13 8.80 10.33
C GLY A 109 -5.99 10.06 10.15
N ILE A 110 -6.76 10.15 9.06
CA ILE A 110 -7.68 11.29 8.86
C ILE A 110 -8.83 11.26 9.87
N ARG A 111 -9.35 10.08 10.22
CA ARG A 111 -10.41 9.96 11.23
C ARG A 111 -9.92 10.43 12.59
N ASP A 112 -8.73 9.99 13.00
CA ASP A 112 -8.14 10.34 14.30
C ASP A 112 -7.92 11.86 14.41
N VAL A 113 -7.50 12.51 13.32
CA VAL A 113 -7.36 13.98 13.26
C VAL A 113 -8.70 14.69 13.39
N TYR A 114 -9.75 14.21 12.70
CA TYR A 114 -11.09 14.81 12.78
C TYR A 114 -11.68 14.68 14.20
N GLU A 115 -11.46 13.54 14.85
CA GLU A 115 -11.88 13.30 16.23
C GLU A 115 -11.13 14.21 17.21
N ALA A 116 -9.80 14.32 17.08
CA ALA A 116 -8.97 15.19 17.92
C ALA A 116 -9.34 16.69 17.78
N MET A 117 -9.76 17.11 16.59
CA MET A 117 -10.17 18.50 16.31
C MET A 117 -11.64 18.79 16.65
N GLY A 118 -12.42 17.78 17.06
CA GLY A 118 -13.86 17.92 17.28
C GLY A 118 -14.64 18.23 15.99
N TRP A 119 -14.08 17.91 14.82
CA TRP A 119 -14.72 18.14 13.53
C TRP A 119 -15.64 16.99 13.15
N THR A 120 -16.91 17.30 12.90
CA THR A 120 -17.88 16.31 12.50
C THR A 120 -17.78 16.02 11.01
N TRP A 121 -17.60 14.74 10.64
CA TRP A 121 -17.65 14.34 9.24
C TRP A 121 -19.07 14.52 8.70
N ASN A 122 -19.22 15.14 7.52
CA ASN A 122 -20.51 15.15 6.83
C ASN A 122 -21.01 13.70 6.61
N PRO A 123 -22.15 13.31 7.20
CA PRO A 123 -22.66 11.94 7.14
C PRO A 123 -23.07 11.53 5.72
N GLU A 124 -23.52 12.47 4.89
CA GLU A 124 -23.89 12.19 3.50
C GLU A 124 -22.67 11.85 2.65
N HIS A 125 -21.54 12.49 2.90
CA HIS A 125 -20.29 12.16 2.23
C HIS A 125 -19.82 10.74 2.58
N VAL A 126 -19.90 10.36 3.85
CA VAL A 126 -19.57 9.01 4.32
C VAL A 126 -20.51 7.98 3.69
N LEU A 127 -21.81 8.27 3.70
CA LEU A 127 -22.84 7.43 3.11
C LEU A 127 -22.61 7.20 1.61
N ALA A 128 -22.40 8.27 0.84
CA ALA A 128 -22.18 8.18 -0.60
C ALA A 128 -20.94 7.33 -0.97
N ARG A 129 -19.87 7.34 -0.14
CA ARG A 129 -18.66 6.54 -0.38
C ARG A 129 -18.88 5.04 -0.20
N SER A 130 -19.94 4.61 0.47
CA SER A 130 -20.23 3.18 0.72
C SER A 130 -20.60 2.39 -0.56
N VAL A 131 -20.99 3.09 -1.63
CA VAL A 131 -21.41 2.49 -2.90
C VAL A 131 -20.56 2.97 -4.06
N ARG A 132 -20.56 2.20 -5.16
CA ARG A 132 -19.99 2.63 -6.45
C ARG A 132 -20.86 3.74 -7.06
N CYS A 133 -20.25 4.75 -7.66
CA CYS A 133 -20.98 5.81 -8.34
C CYS A 133 -21.62 5.30 -9.64
N PRO A 134 -22.96 5.38 -9.82
CA PRO A 134 -23.61 4.96 -11.07
C PRO A 134 -23.31 5.91 -12.24
N PHE A 135 -22.97 7.19 -11.95
CA PHE A 135 -22.69 8.19 -12.97
C PHE A 135 -21.25 8.13 -13.50
N CYS A 136 -20.25 8.40 -12.66
CA CYS A 136 -18.85 8.45 -13.06
C CYS A 136 -18.08 7.14 -12.87
N ARG A 137 -18.74 6.08 -12.37
CA ARG A 137 -18.18 4.73 -12.14
C ARG A 137 -17.07 4.64 -11.08
N ALA A 138 -16.81 5.72 -10.34
CA ALA A 138 -15.88 5.75 -9.20
C ALA A 138 -16.22 4.65 -8.19
N LEU A 139 -15.21 3.93 -7.71
CA LEU A 139 -15.38 2.79 -6.80
C LEU A 139 -15.80 3.24 -5.39
N ALA A 140 -16.33 2.31 -4.60
CA ALA A 140 -16.56 2.54 -3.17
C ALA A 140 -15.26 3.01 -2.50
N GLY A 141 -15.37 3.99 -1.60
CA GLY A 141 -14.22 4.64 -0.98
C GLY A 141 -13.52 5.72 -1.84
N GLN A 142 -13.72 5.79 -3.15
CA GLN A 142 -13.12 6.85 -3.99
C GLN A 142 -14.04 8.08 -4.14
N VAL A 143 -13.46 9.26 -4.33
CA VAL A 143 -14.21 10.49 -4.64
C VAL A 143 -14.67 10.49 -6.10
N CYS A 144 -15.81 11.09 -6.39
CA CYS A 144 -16.29 11.24 -7.76
C CYS A 144 -15.36 12.14 -8.60
N GLY A 145 -14.99 11.67 -9.79
CA GLY A 145 -14.24 12.47 -10.77
C GLY A 145 -15.02 13.70 -11.27
N PRO A 146 -14.36 14.68 -11.91
CA PRO A 146 -14.97 15.93 -12.38
C PRO A 146 -15.90 15.78 -13.60
N LEU A 147 -16.38 14.56 -13.85
CA LEU A 147 -17.23 14.25 -14.98
C LEU A 147 -18.58 14.96 -14.82
N THR A 148 -18.96 15.76 -15.80
CA THR A 148 -20.26 16.46 -15.85
C THR A 148 -21.23 15.82 -16.82
N ARG A 149 -20.76 14.92 -17.69
CA ARG A 149 -21.58 14.18 -18.67
C ARG A 149 -21.13 12.73 -18.78
N ASN A 150 -22.05 11.78 -18.67
CA ASN A 150 -21.74 10.35 -18.80
C ASN A 150 -21.89 9.87 -20.27
N ARG A 151 -21.53 8.60 -20.52
CA ARG A 151 -21.63 7.96 -21.86
C ARG A 151 -23.07 7.91 -22.40
N ASN A 152 -24.08 7.94 -21.52
CA ASN A 152 -25.49 7.93 -21.88
C ASN A 152 -26.03 9.36 -22.11
N GLY A 153 -25.15 10.36 -22.15
CA GLY A 153 -25.52 11.75 -22.39
C GLY A 153 -26.13 12.49 -21.19
N LYS A 154 -26.40 11.80 -20.06
CA LYS A 154 -26.92 12.43 -18.84
C LYS A 154 -25.89 13.38 -18.25
N ARG A 155 -26.37 14.50 -17.72
CA ARG A 155 -25.55 15.52 -17.06
C ARG A 155 -25.83 15.54 -15.57
N GLU A 156 -24.78 15.50 -14.78
CA GLU A 156 -24.85 15.66 -13.33
C GLU A 156 -23.66 16.49 -12.86
N LEU A 157 -23.94 17.52 -12.07
CA LEU A 157 -22.90 18.28 -11.39
C LEU A 157 -22.64 17.62 -10.04
N ARG A 158 -21.39 17.65 -9.59
CA ARG A 158 -21.06 17.25 -8.22
C ARG A 158 -21.64 18.27 -7.25
N ASP A 159 -22.15 17.77 -6.16
CA ASP A 159 -22.54 18.60 -5.02
C ASP A 159 -21.28 19.28 -4.44
N PRO A 160 -21.29 20.61 -4.24
CA PRO A 160 -20.14 21.33 -3.69
C PRO A 160 -19.81 20.92 -2.25
N ILE A 161 -20.80 20.49 -1.46
CA ILE A 161 -20.65 20.11 -0.06
C ILE A 161 -20.10 18.69 0.02
N THR A 162 -20.76 17.72 -0.61
CA THR A 162 -20.34 16.32 -0.53
C THR A 162 -19.27 15.94 -1.55
N ARG A 163 -18.98 16.78 -2.55
CA ARG A 163 -18.04 16.50 -3.67
C ARG A 163 -18.37 15.21 -4.44
N MET A 164 -19.58 14.67 -4.28
CA MET A 164 -20.07 13.46 -4.95
C MET A 164 -21.15 13.81 -5.97
N HIS A 165 -21.43 12.88 -6.89
CA HIS A 165 -22.60 13.00 -7.77
C HIS A 165 -23.87 12.68 -6.97
N PRO A 166 -24.98 13.43 -7.14
CA PRO A 166 -26.23 13.19 -6.43
C PRO A 166 -26.76 11.75 -6.58
N SER A 167 -26.63 11.19 -7.79
CA SER A 167 -27.01 9.81 -8.10
C SER A 167 -26.29 8.76 -7.23
N ARG A 168 -25.08 9.07 -6.74
CA ARG A 168 -24.35 8.19 -5.82
C ARG A 168 -24.95 8.22 -4.41
N LEU A 169 -25.35 9.39 -3.93
CA LEU A 169 -25.97 9.54 -2.62
C LEU A 169 -27.35 8.88 -2.60
N GLU A 170 -28.13 9.04 -3.67
CA GLU A 170 -29.42 8.36 -3.86
C GLU A 170 -29.25 6.83 -3.85
N ALA A 171 -28.28 6.30 -4.60
CA ALA A 171 -27.99 4.87 -4.61
C ALA A 171 -27.58 4.34 -3.22
N ALA A 172 -26.80 5.13 -2.46
CA ALA A 172 -26.41 4.77 -1.10
C ALA A 172 -27.61 4.73 -0.15
N ARG A 173 -28.50 5.73 -0.22
CA ARG A 173 -29.74 5.78 0.57
C ARG A 173 -30.67 4.61 0.22
N ALA A 174 -30.83 4.30 -1.06
CA ALA A 174 -31.63 3.16 -1.51
C ALA A 174 -31.08 1.83 -0.97
N LYS A 175 -29.76 1.64 -1.02
CA LYS A 175 -29.12 0.44 -0.47
C LYS A 175 -29.29 0.31 1.05
N GLN A 176 -29.23 1.41 1.80
CA GLN A 176 -29.50 1.39 3.24
C GLN A 176 -30.95 1.01 3.55
N LYS A 177 -31.92 1.54 2.81
CA LYS A 177 -33.33 1.17 2.97
C LYS A 177 -33.56 -0.32 2.72
N GLN A 178 -33.01 -0.85 1.63
CA GLN A 178 -33.07 -2.28 1.32
C GLN A 178 -32.46 -3.14 2.42
N ALA A 179 -31.27 -2.76 2.93
CA ALA A 179 -30.64 -3.49 4.02
C ALA A 179 -31.46 -3.45 5.33
N ALA A 180 -32.16 -2.35 5.61
CA ALA A 180 -33.05 -2.24 6.77
C ALA A 180 -34.32 -3.09 6.63
N GLU A 181 -34.87 -3.17 5.41
CA GLU A 181 -36.02 -4.01 5.08
C GLU A 181 -35.65 -5.51 5.19
N ASP A 182 -34.52 -5.92 4.60
CA ASP A 182 -34.03 -7.32 4.64
C ASP A 182 -33.73 -7.81 6.08
N HIS A 183 -33.25 -6.91 6.94
CA HIS A 183 -33.01 -7.22 8.36
C HIS A 183 -34.33 -7.38 9.15
N THR A 184 -35.41 -6.74 8.69
CA THR A 184 -36.72 -6.81 9.36
C THR A 184 -37.48 -8.09 8.96
N THR A 185 -37.31 -8.58 7.72
CA THR A 185 -37.96 -9.81 7.23
C THR A 185 -37.25 -11.11 7.62
N ARG A 186 -35.95 -11.07 7.99
CA ARG A 186 -35.23 -12.19 8.62
C ARG A 186 -35.26 -12.09 10.15
N GLY A 187 -36.44 -12.22 10.75
CA GLY A 187 -36.57 -12.65 12.14
C GLY A 187 -35.96 -14.06 12.33
N PRO A 188 -35.60 -14.47 13.56
CA PRO A 188 -34.84 -15.69 13.81
C PRO A 188 -35.66 -16.92 13.40
N ALA A 189 -35.39 -17.45 12.20
CA ALA A 189 -35.93 -18.74 11.80
C ALA A 189 -35.34 -19.79 12.75
N ALA A 190 -36.22 -20.36 13.55
CA ALA A 190 -35.96 -21.41 14.51
C ALA A 190 -35.11 -22.53 13.90
N SER A 191 -33.94 -22.76 14.49
CA SER A 191 -33.23 -24.04 14.38
C SER A 191 -34.06 -25.11 15.10
N ALA A 192 -35.10 -25.61 14.46
CA ALA A 192 -35.73 -26.87 14.86
C ALA A 192 -34.80 -28.01 14.46
N ALA A 193 -33.86 -28.35 15.35
CA ALA A 193 -33.11 -29.58 15.27
C ALA A 193 -34.08 -30.76 15.45
N VAL A 194 -34.31 -31.50 14.38
CA VAL A 194 -35.01 -32.79 14.40
C VAL A 194 -34.08 -33.81 15.10
N PRO A 195 -34.49 -34.48 16.19
CA PRO A 195 -33.70 -35.56 16.76
C PRO A 195 -33.80 -36.80 15.87
N GLN A 196 -32.67 -37.25 15.34
CA GLN A 196 -32.55 -38.57 14.72
C GLN A 196 -32.68 -39.65 15.80
N GLY A 197 -33.78 -40.42 15.72
CA GLY A 197 -33.99 -41.59 16.55
C GLY A 197 -32.98 -42.69 16.21
N ALA A 198 -32.33 -43.20 17.25
CA ALA A 198 -31.59 -44.45 17.22
C ALA A 198 -32.57 -45.62 17.36
N HIS A 199 -32.46 -46.61 16.48
CA HIS A 199 -32.96 -47.96 16.77
C HIS A 199 -31.85 -48.98 16.47
N ALA A 200 -31.72 -49.88 17.45
CA ALA A 200 -30.84 -51.03 17.53
C ALA A 200 -31.24 -52.15 16.57
#